data_AF-A0A7G1IGY3-F1
#
_entry.id   AF-A0A7G1IGY3-F1
#
_cell.length_a   1.000
_cell.length_b   1.000
_cell.length_c   1.000
_cell.angle_alpha   90.00
_cell.angle_beta   90.00
_cell.angle_gamma   90.00
#
_symmetry.space_group_name_H-M   'P 1'
#
loop_
_entity.id
_entity.type
_entity.pdbx_description
1 polymer ?
#
loop_
_entity_poly.entity_id
_entity_poly.type
_entity_poly.pdbx_seq_one_letter_code
_entity_poly.pdbx_strand_id
1 'polypeptide(L)'
;MRLKVFPLAISLPWGIAPAALPQLPLPAKIRTRFMPAVDLDHDPARADDDAYVDSKYREVEDTIQRGMDALTRKRALPLFG
;
A
#
# COMPACT_ATOMS: atom_id res chain seq x y z
N MET A 1 -30.88 16.14 29.92
CA MET A 1 -31.21 14.95 29.11
C MET A 1 -30.81 13.69 29.88
N ARG A 2 -31.74 12.75 30.11
CA ARG A 2 -31.46 11.44 30.74
C ARG A 2 -31.34 10.40 29.63
N LEU A 3 -30.13 9.88 29.40
CA LEU A 3 -29.90 8.80 28.44
C LEU A 3 -30.23 7.47 29.13
N LYS A 4 -31.22 6.74 28.63
CA LYS A 4 -31.70 5.46 29.20
C LYS A 4 -30.77 4.29 28.87
N VAL A 5 -29.92 4.46 27.87
CA VAL A 5 -28.92 3.52 27.35
C VAL A 5 -27.70 4.36 26.94
N PHE A 6 -26.49 3.91 27.32
CA PHE A 6 -25.25 4.54 26.89
C PHE A 6 -24.88 3.99 25.49
N PRO A 7 -24.85 4.83 24.44
CA PRO A 7 -24.66 4.35 23.07
C PRO A 7 -23.19 4.00 22.85
N LEU A 8 -22.89 2.71 22.86
CA LEU A 8 -21.61 2.17 22.41
C LEU A 8 -21.71 1.79 20.93
N ALA A 9 -20.69 2.14 20.16
CA ALA A 9 -20.55 1.82 18.76
C ALA A 9 -19.15 1.25 18.48
N ILE A 10 -19.04 0.45 17.42
CA ILE A 10 -17.75 0.04 16.88
C ILE A 10 -17.33 1.05 15.82
N SER A 11 -16.21 1.75 16.01
CA SER A 11 -15.67 2.71 15.05
C SER A 11 -14.15 2.75 15.06
N LEU A 12 -13.54 3.01 13.91
CA LEU A 12 -12.13 3.41 13.86
C LEU A 12 -12.00 4.90 14.23
N PRO A 13 -10.94 5.32 14.95
CA PRO A 13 -9.82 4.51 15.42
C PRO A 13 -10.02 3.81 16.78
N TRP A 14 -11.20 3.94 17.41
CA TRP A 14 -11.39 3.70 18.84
C TRP A 14 -11.80 2.27 19.24
N GLY A 15 -12.18 1.41 18.29
CA GLY A 15 -12.73 0.10 18.60
C GLY A 15 -14.16 0.23 19.12
N ILE A 16 -14.44 -0.22 20.35
CA ILE A 16 -15.74 -0.07 21.01
C ILE A 16 -15.72 1.19 21.86
N ALA A 17 -16.50 2.20 21.50
CA ALA A 17 -16.47 3.49 22.17
C ALA A 17 -17.83 4.20 22.13
N PRO A 18 -18.02 5.29 22.90
CA PRO A 18 -19.24 6.08 22.80
C PRO A 18 -19.46 6.56 21.36
N ALA A 19 -20.69 6.44 20.86
CA ALA A 19 -21.03 6.75 19.47
C ALA A 19 -20.78 8.22 19.06
N ALA A 20 -20.52 9.11 20.03
CA ALA A 20 -20.28 10.53 19.81
C ALA A 20 -18.78 10.90 19.62
N LEU A 21 -17.86 9.94 19.53
CA LEU A 21 -16.45 10.25 19.33
C LEU A 21 -16.16 10.73 17.89
N PRO A 22 -15.25 11.70 17.70
CA PRO A 22 -14.85 12.17 16.38
C PRO A 22 -14.06 11.08 15.63
N GLN A 23 -14.27 11.00 14.31
CA GLN A 23 -13.41 10.21 13.42
C GLN A 23 -12.13 11.00 13.12
N LEU A 24 -11.01 10.53 13.66
CA LEU A 24 -9.70 11.10 13.36
C LEU A 24 -9.01 10.25 12.28
N PRO A 25 -8.53 10.87 11.18
CA PRO A 25 -7.77 10.13 10.18
C PRO A 25 -6.49 9.59 10.82
N LEU A 26 -6.24 8.29 10.62
CA LEU A 26 -5.05 7.64 11.15
C LEU A 26 -3.80 8.14 10.42
N PRO A 27 -2.70 8.45 11.13
CA PRO A 27 -1.44 8.82 10.50
C PRO A 27 -0.93 7.68 9.61
N ALA A 28 -0.92 7.89 8.30
CA ALA A 28 -0.35 6.97 7.33
C ALA A 28 0.94 7.56 6.77
N LYS A 29 2.09 6.97 7.10
CA LYS A 29 3.37 7.40 6.56
C LYS A 29 3.54 6.87 5.14
N ILE A 30 3.55 7.77 4.15
CA ILE A 30 3.84 7.41 2.76
C ILE A 30 5.36 7.35 2.57
N ARG A 31 5.85 6.25 1.99
CA ARG A 31 7.25 6.06 1.61
C ARG A 31 7.31 5.68 0.15
N THR A 32 8.19 6.35 -0.59
CA THR A 32 8.48 6.05 -1.99
C THR A 32 9.93 5.60 -2.12
N ARG A 33 10.22 4.86 -3.18
CA ARG A 33 11.56 4.41 -3.55
C ARG A 33 11.65 4.38 -5.07
N PHE A 34 12.79 4.82 -5.60
CA PHE A 34 13.15 4.58 -6.99
C PHE A 34 13.76 3.19 -7.12
N MET A 35 13.25 2.42 -8.09
CA MET A 35 13.77 1.10 -8.41
C MET A 35 14.90 1.23 -9.44
N PRO A 36 15.78 0.21 -9.55
CA PRO A 36 16.74 0.14 -10.65
C PRO A 36 16.03 0.29 -12.00
N ALA A 37 16.70 0.91 -12.96
CA ALA A 37 16.19 1.01 -14.32
C ALA A 37 16.06 -0.38 -14.95
N VAL A 38 15.00 -0.59 -15.71
CA VAL A 38 14.83 -1.78 -16.56
C VAL A 38 15.47 -1.48 -17.90
N ASP A 39 16.41 -2.31 -18.30
CA ASP A 39 17.11 -2.17 -19.57
C ASP A 39 16.28 -2.76 -20.71
N LEU A 40 16.23 -2.07 -21.84
CA LEU A 40 15.49 -2.50 -23.03
C LEU A 40 16.45 -2.59 -24.22
N ASP A 41 16.31 -3.66 -24.98
CA ASP A 41 16.95 -3.82 -26.28
C ASP A 41 16.56 -2.63 -27.20
N HIS A 42 17.52 -2.18 -28.01
CA HIS A 42 17.36 -1.03 -28.89
C HIS A 42 16.81 -1.40 -30.27
N ASP A 43 16.72 -2.70 -30.59
CA ASP A 43 16.11 -3.17 -31.84
C ASP A 43 14.61 -2.86 -31.87
N PRO A 44 14.11 -2.05 -32.83
CA PRO A 44 12.68 -1.76 -32.96
C PRO A 44 11.80 -3.00 -33.13
N ALA A 45 12.32 -4.08 -33.72
CA ALA A 45 11.57 -5.32 -33.92
C ALA A 45 11.12 -5.97 -32.59
N ARG A 46 11.78 -5.63 -31.48
CA ARG A 46 11.43 -6.11 -30.14
C ARG A 46 10.09 -5.59 -29.63
N ALA A 47 9.58 -4.49 -30.18
CA ALA A 47 8.27 -3.99 -29.82
C ALA A 47 7.14 -4.93 -30.27
N ASP A 48 7.36 -5.68 -31.36
CA ASP A 48 6.40 -6.62 -31.94
C ASP A 48 6.65 -8.08 -31.49
N ASP A 49 7.65 -8.31 -30.65
CA ASP A 49 7.96 -9.62 -30.05
C ASP A 49 7.21 -9.77 -28.73
N ASP A 50 6.01 -10.39 -28.79
CA ASP A 50 5.14 -10.59 -27.63
C ASP A 50 5.86 -11.28 -26.46
N ALA A 51 6.75 -12.24 -26.74
CA ALA A 51 7.48 -12.96 -25.70
C ALA A 51 8.50 -12.04 -25.01
N TYR A 52 9.17 -11.18 -25.77
CA TYR A 52 10.06 -10.17 -25.21
C TYR A 52 9.28 -9.15 -24.36
N VAL A 53 8.17 -8.63 -24.87
CA VAL A 53 7.32 -7.66 -24.14
C VAL A 53 6.81 -8.25 -22.82
N ASP A 54 6.29 -9.49 -22.84
CA ASP A 54 5.83 -10.21 -21.65
C ASP A 54 6.98 -10.45 -20.65
N SER A 55 8.18 -10.76 -21.14
CA SER A 55 9.36 -10.92 -20.28
C SER A 55 9.74 -9.63 -19.54
N LYS A 56 9.71 -8.48 -20.24
CA LYS A 56 10.02 -7.17 -19.67
C LYS A 56 8.92 -6.68 -18.73
N TYR A 57 7.67 -6.98 -19.05
CA TYR A 57 6.55 -6.75 -18.14
C TYR A 57 6.76 -7.46 -16.80
N ARG A 58 7.07 -8.76 -16.82
CA ARG A 58 7.34 -9.54 -15.60
C ARG A 58 8.55 -9.02 -14.84
N GLU A 59 9.61 -8.61 -15.53
CA GLU A 59 10.80 -8.01 -14.90
C GLU A 59 10.45 -6.75 -14.09
N VAL A 60 9.61 -5.87 -14.65
CA VAL A 60 9.12 -4.65 -13.99
C VAL A 60 8.26 -5.03 -12.77
N GLU A 61 7.27 -5.91 -12.96
CA GLU A 61 6.35 -6.34 -11.91
C GLU A 61 7.10 -6.93 -10.71
N ASP A 62 7.98 -7.90 -10.97
CA ASP A 62 8.78 -8.55 -9.94
C ASP A 62 9.68 -7.57 -9.18
N THR A 63 10.25 -6.60 -9.90
CA THR A 63 11.11 -5.58 -9.31
C THR A 63 10.32 -4.69 -8.37
N ILE A 64 9.14 -4.21 -8.79
CA ILE A 64 8.24 -3.42 -7.95
C ILE A 64 7.80 -4.24 -6.73
N GLN A 65 7.40 -5.50 -6.92
CA GLN A 65 6.92 -6.35 -5.84
C GLN A 65 8.01 -6.58 -4.78
N ARG A 66 9.25 -6.89 -5.19
CA ARG A 66 10.39 -6.98 -4.27
C ARG A 66 10.63 -5.66 -3.52
N GLY A 67 10.47 -4.52 -4.19
CA GLY A 67 10.52 -3.19 -3.58
C GLY A 67 9.46 -3.00 -2.50
N MET A 68 8.21 -3.39 -2.81
CA MET A 68 7.07 -3.32 -1.90
C MET A 68 7.23 -4.24 -0.68
N ASP A 69 7.71 -5.47 -0.88
CA ASP A 69 7.99 -6.41 0.21
C ASP A 69 9.06 -5.85 1.16
N ALA A 70 10.11 -5.23 0.61
CA ALA A 70 11.15 -4.59 1.39
C ALA A 70 10.66 -3.36 2.17
N LEU A 71 9.73 -2.58 1.61
CA LEU A 71 9.09 -1.46 2.31
C LEU A 71 8.18 -1.95 3.43
N THR A 72 7.43 -3.02 3.19
CA THR A 72 6.48 -3.60 4.16
C THR A 72 7.18 -4.23 5.36
N ARG A 73 8.35 -4.85 5.16
CA ARG A 73 9.14 -5.46 6.25
C ARG A 73 9.53 -4.48 7.37
N LYS A 74 9.52 -3.16 7.12
CA LYS A 74 9.80 -2.14 8.14
C LYS A 74 8.60 -1.79 9.03
N ARG A 75 7.42 -2.38 8.79
CA ARG A 75 6.16 -2.03 9.46
C ARG A 75 5.80 -3.08 10.51
N ALA A 76 6.13 -2.84 11.77
CA ALA A 76 5.72 -3.72 12.88
C ALA A 76 4.27 -3.43 13.35
N LEU A 77 3.81 -2.17 13.25
CA LEU A 77 2.44 -1.77 13.57
C LEU A 77 1.96 -0.71 12.56
N PRO A 78 0.74 -0.81 12.00
CA PRO A 78 0.28 0.10 10.94
C PRO A 78 0.11 1.56 11.38
N LEU A 79 0.05 1.80 12.69
CA LEU A 79 -0.03 3.12 13.34
C LEU A 79 1.27 3.52 14.05
N PHE A 80 2.18 2.58 14.29
CA PHE A 80 3.41 2.75 15.05
C PHE A 80 4.56 2.00 14.36
N GLY A 81 4.91 2.38 13.13
CA GLY A 81 5.94 1.70 12.33
C GLY A 81 6.28 2.43 11.04
#